data_AF-A0A2W7D7L5-F1
#
_entry.id   AF-A0A2W7D7L5-F1
#
_cell.length_a   1.000
_cell.length_b   1.000
_cell.length_c   1.000
_cell.angle_alpha   90.00
_cell.angle_beta   90.00
_cell.angle_gamma   90.00
#
_symmetry.space_group_name_H-M   'P 1'
#
loop_
_entity.id
_entity.type
_entity.pdbx_description
1 polymer ?
#
loop_
_entity_poly.entity_id
_entity_poly.type
_entity_poly.pdbx_seq_one_letter_code
_entity_poly.pdbx_strand_id
1 'polypeptide(L)'
;MKEERHFLREVEEISDNLDSSVNDYDEIDYQHILQELIDTAIQEKDEEIQEVLLNSVADALSHRDCVQELNLSSLTQMINFFNLDCLLHGLDIIGLSRNGKYIDLIKTFLKHPISEVRETAEVALEELGVKRDLSGSL
;
A
#
# COMPACT_ATOMS: atom_id res chain seq x y z
N MET A 1 19.68 -15.12 10.39
CA MET A 1 18.86 -15.71 11.48
C MET A 1 18.77 -14.88 12.77
N LYS A 2 19.85 -14.31 13.35
CA LYS A 2 19.70 -13.39 14.51
C LYS A 2 19.48 -11.93 14.08
N GLU A 3 20.13 -11.51 12.99
CA GLU A 3 19.98 -10.15 12.45
C GLU A 3 18.63 -9.94 11.76
N GLU A 4 18.15 -10.90 10.94
CA GLU A 4 16.80 -10.81 10.32
C GLU A 4 15.67 -10.66 11.34
N ARG A 5 15.70 -11.40 12.46
CA ARG A 5 14.69 -11.25 13.53
C ARG A 5 14.82 -9.96 14.32
N HIS A 6 16.00 -9.34 14.34
CA HIS A 6 16.20 -8.05 14.99
C HIS A 6 15.58 -6.94 14.13
N PHE A 7 15.83 -7.01 12.82
CA PHE A 7 15.31 -6.04 11.87
C PHE A 7 13.79 -6.12 11.73
N LEU A 8 13.21 -7.33 11.66
CA LEU A 8 11.76 -7.50 11.66
C LEU A 8 11.11 -6.85 12.89
N ARG A 9 11.70 -7.04 14.07
CA ARG A 9 11.22 -6.42 15.30
C ARG A 9 11.33 -4.89 15.27
N GLU A 10 12.41 -4.34 14.72
CA GLU A 10 12.55 -2.89 14.56
C GLU A 10 11.48 -2.32 13.60
N VAL A 11 11.14 -3.07 12.54
CA VAL A 11 10.09 -2.68 11.59
C VAL A 11 8.69 -2.76 12.24
N GLU A 12 8.40 -3.81 13.00
CA GLU A 12 7.17 -3.92 13.80
C GLU A 12 7.06 -2.76 14.81
N GLU A 13 8.15 -2.42 15.50
CA GLU A 13 8.18 -1.29 16.42
C GLU A 13 7.93 0.05 15.69
N ILE A 14 8.40 0.20 14.45
CA ILE A 14 8.09 1.39 13.63
C ILE A 14 6.61 1.43 13.26
N SER A 15 6.01 0.29 12.87
CA SER A 15 4.58 0.18 12.58
C SER A 15 3.74 0.60 13.79
N ASP A 16 3.99 0.01 14.96
CA ASP A 16 3.26 0.30 16.20
C ASP A 16 3.39 1.79 16.60
N ASN A 17 4.56 2.39 16.38
CA ASN A 17 4.79 3.80 16.64
C ASN A 17 4.05 4.70 15.64
N LEU A 18 3.98 4.30 14.36
CA LEU A 18 3.27 5.06 13.32
C LEU A 18 1.76 5.13 13.64
N ASP A 19 1.18 4.02 14.07
CA ASP A 19 -0.24 3.94 14.44
C ASP A 19 -0.56 4.76 15.70
N SER A 20 0.31 4.66 16.71
CA SER A 20 0.09 5.34 18.00
C SER A 20 0.37 6.84 17.97
N SER A 21 1.24 7.31 17.08
CA SER A 21 1.66 8.72 16.94
C SER A 21 1.18 9.39 15.65
N VAL A 22 0.17 8.83 14.97
CA VAL A 22 -0.33 9.32 13.68
C VAL A 22 -0.71 10.83 13.67
N ASN A 23 -1.09 11.37 14.83
CA ASN A 23 -1.48 12.77 15.03
C ASN A 23 -0.36 13.66 15.59
N ASP A 24 0.78 13.08 15.97
CA ASP A 24 1.89 13.81 16.60
C ASP A 24 2.85 14.39 15.56
N TYR A 25 2.86 13.83 14.35
CA TYR A 25 3.66 14.31 13.23
C TYR A 25 2.91 15.38 12.42
N ASP A 26 3.64 16.43 12.03
CA ASP A 26 3.14 17.31 10.97
C ASP A 26 2.99 16.56 9.65
N GLU A 27 2.25 17.14 8.71
CA GLU A 27 1.91 16.47 7.45
C GLU A 27 3.14 16.15 6.59
N ILE A 28 4.18 17.00 6.62
CA ILE A 28 5.38 16.84 5.79
C ILE A 28 6.24 15.70 6.33
N ASP A 29 6.47 15.68 7.64
CA ASP A 29 7.25 14.62 8.29
C ASP A 29 6.56 13.26 8.12
N TYR A 30 5.23 13.24 8.27
CA TYR A 30 4.44 12.03 8.07
C TYR A 30 4.54 11.49 6.63
N GLN A 31 4.41 12.36 5.63
CA GLN A 31 4.59 11.99 4.22
C GLN A 31 6.00 11.46 3.94
N HIS A 32 7.03 12.06 4.54
CA HIS A 32 8.40 11.61 4.38
C HIS A 32 8.61 10.20 4.93
N ILE A 33 8.11 9.92 6.13
CA ILE A 33 8.18 8.60 6.75
C ILE A 33 7.50 7.56 5.85
N LEU A 34 6.29 7.84 5.36
CA LEU A 34 5.57 6.91 4.47
C LEU A 34 6.34 6.67 3.17
N GLN A 35 6.96 7.69 2.59
CA GLN A 35 7.77 7.54 1.38
C GLN A 35 9.02 6.68 1.64
N GLU A 36 9.71 6.87 2.78
CA GLU A 36 10.87 6.05 3.16
C GLU A 36 10.48 4.58 3.38
N LEU A 37 9.34 4.31 3.99
CA LEU A 37 8.83 2.94 4.18
C LEU A 37 8.54 2.27 2.83
N ILE A 38 7.89 2.98 1.90
CA ILE A 38 7.63 2.47 0.55
C ILE A 38 8.94 2.18 -0.18
N ASP A 39 9.89 3.12 -0.16
CA ASP A 39 11.16 2.97 -0.86
C ASP A 39 12.00 1.82 -0.27
N THR A 40 11.91 1.61 1.04
CA THR A 40 12.55 0.48 1.74
C THR A 40 11.88 -0.85 1.35
N ALA A 41 10.55 -0.92 1.37
CA ALA A 41 9.81 -2.13 1.01
C ALA A 41 10.12 -2.61 -0.41
N ILE A 42 10.28 -1.66 -1.35
CA ILE A 42 10.61 -1.95 -2.75
C ILE A 42 12.01 -2.59 -2.90
N GLN A 43 12.94 -2.25 -2.01
CA GLN A 43 14.31 -2.75 -2.04
C GLN A 43 14.51 -4.01 -1.18
N GLU A 44 13.56 -4.30 -0.29
CA GLU A 44 13.59 -5.44 0.60
C GLU A 44 13.43 -6.76 -0.17
N LYS A 45 14.23 -7.75 0.23
CA LYS A 45 14.25 -9.10 -0.36
C LYS A 45 13.56 -10.12 0.54
N ASP A 46 13.52 -9.84 1.84
CA ASP A 46 12.76 -10.65 2.79
C ASP A 46 11.28 -10.31 2.64
N GLU A 47 10.51 -11.28 2.14
CA GLU A 47 9.09 -11.12 1.86
C GLU A 47 8.27 -10.80 3.10
N GLU A 48 8.66 -11.30 4.28
CA GLU A 48 7.97 -11.03 5.55
C GLU A 48 8.15 -9.58 5.96
N ILE A 49 9.38 -9.05 5.83
CA ILE A 49 9.66 -7.64 6.14
C ILE A 49 9.02 -6.71 5.11
N GLN A 50 9.05 -7.08 3.82
CA GLN A 50 8.39 -6.33 2.77
C GLN A 50 6.88 -6.21 3.04
N GLU A 51 6.24 -7.31 3.44
CA GLU A 51 4.83 -7.34 3.80
C GLU A 51 4.55 -6.40 4.98
N VAL A 52 5.30 -6.51 6.08
CA VAL A 52 5.10 -5.65 7.26
C VAL A 52 5.23 -4.17 6.89
N LEU A 53 6.24 -3.79 6.10
CA LEU A 53 6.42 -2.41 5.67
C LEU A 53 5.25 -1.90 4.82
N LEU A 54 4.78 -2.68 3.84
CA LEU A 54 3.66 -2.30 3.00
C LEU A 54 2.35 -2.25 3.79
N ASN A 55 2.11 -3.20 4.69
CA ASN A 55 0.96 -3.19 5.58
C ASN A 55 0.95 -1.96 6.49
N SER A 56 2.10 -1.62 7.08
CA SER A 56 2.25 -0.42 7.93
C SER A 56 1.84 0.85 7.17
N VAL A 57 2.29 0.96 5.91
CA VAL A 57 1.93 2.10 5.06
C VAL A 57 0.43 2.08 4.74
N ALA A 58 -0.13 0.94 4.35
CA ALA A 58 -1.56 0.84 4.04
C ALA A 58 -2.43 1.23 5.25
N ASP A 59 -2.09 0.75 6.44
CA ASP A 59 -2.84 1.05 7.65
C ASP A 59 -2.73 2.53 8.02
N ALA A 60 -1.52 3.08 7.96
CA ALA A 60 -1.25 4.50 8.19
C ALA A 60 -2.02 5.41 7.21
N LEU A 61 -2.16 5.00 5.95
CA LEU A 61 -2.94 5.72 4.94
C LEU A 61 -4.45 5.61 5.17
N SER A 62 -4.94 4.52 5.77
CA SER A 62 -6.37 4.34 6.07
C SER A 62 -6.85 5.26 7.19
N HIS A 63 -5.96 5.62 8.11
CA HIS A 63 -6.25 6.47 9.27
C HIS A 63 -6.09 7.96 9.01
N ARG A 64 -5.33 8.36 7.99
CA ARG A 64 -4.99 9.77 7.74
C ARG A 64 -4.96 10.13 6.26
N ASP A 65 -5.86 11.03 5.86
CA ASP A 65 -5.93 11.61 4.52
C ASP A 65 -4.74 12.60 4.28
N CYS A 66 -3.53 12.10 4.04
CA CYS A 66 -2.31 12.93 3.90
C CYS A 66 -1.47 12.63 2.66
N VAL A 67 -2.09 12.33 1.52
CA VAL A 67 -1.43 11.48 0.51
C VAL A 67 -1.46 12.01 -0.92
N GLN A 68 -1.66 13.31 -1.13
CA GLN A 68 -1.69 13.81 -2.52
C GLN A 68 -0.30 13.80 -3.19
N GLU A 69 0.79 13.62 -2.44
CA GLU A 69 2.16 13.79 -2.94
C GLU A 69 3.06 12.54 -2.87
N LEU A 70 2.57 11.37 -2.42
CA LEU A 70 3.40 10.17 -2.43
C LEU A 70 3.79 9.75 -3.85
N ASN A 71 5.07 9.48 -4.05
CA ASN A 71 5.61 9.01 -5.31
C ASN A 71 5.55 7.48 -5.38
N LEU A 72 4.43 6.96 -5.89
CA LEU A 72 4.25 5.51 -6.06
C LEU A 72 4.84 4.94 -7.36
N SER A 73 5.63 5.72 -8.12
CA SER A 73 6.11 5.28 -9.44
C SER A 73 6.91 3.98 -9.36
N SER A 74 7.79 3.84 -8.37
CA SER A 74 8.59 2.62 -8.16
C SER A 74 7.71 1.45 -7.70
N LEU A 75 6.76 1.69 -6.79
CA LEU A 75 5.80 0.67 -6.33
C LEU A 75 4.99 0.12 -7.50
N THR A 76 4.42 0.99 -8.34
CA THR A 76 3.64 0.57 -9.51
C THR A 76 4.43 -0.21 -10.55
N GLN A 77 5.75 -0.01 -10.66
CA GLN A 77 6.60 -0.79 -11.55
C GLN A 77 6.84 -2.21 -11.01
N MET A 78 6.87 -2.35 -9.68
CA MET A 78 7.18 -3.60 -9.00
C MET A 78 5.97 -4.44 -8.64
N ILE A 79 4.77 -3.87 -8.62
CA ILE A 79 3.56 -4.50 -8.08
C ILE A 79 3.24 -5.90 -8.64
N ASN A 80 3.55 -6.18 -9.91
CA ASN A 80 3.33 -7.50 -10.52
C ASN A 80 4.35 -8.58 -10.10
N PHE A 81 5.39 -8.20 -9.36
CA PHE A 81 6.43 -9.10 -8.86
C PHE A 81 6.28 -9.40 -7.37
N PHE A 82 5.35 -8.74 -6.69
CA PHE A 82 5.04 -9.02 -5.30
C PHE A 82 4.40 -10.40 -5.14
N ASN A 83 4.62 -11.00 -3.97
CA ASN A 83 3.83 -12.14 -3.53
C ASN A 83 2.38 -11.68 -3.26
N LEU A 84 1.51 -12.61 -2.85
CA LEU A 84 0.09 -12.30 -2.69
C LEU A 84 -0.14 -11.18 -1.67
N ASP A 85 0.39 -11.31 -0.45
CA ASP A 85 0.11 -10.38 0.64
C ASP A 85 0.67 -8.97 0.33
N CYS A 86 1.91 -8.89 -0.16
CA CYS A 86 2.49 -7.63 -0.63
C CYS A 86 1.71 -7.01 -1.80
N LEU A 87 1.15 -7.82 -2.71
CA LEU A 87 0.30 -7.32 -3.80
C LEU A 87 -0.97 -6.69 -3.25
N LEU A 88 -1.64 -7.31 -2.28
CA LEU A 88 -2.86 -6.78 -1.69
C LEU A 88 -2.59 -5.41 -1.03
N HIS A 89 -1.56 -5.31 -0.19
CA HIS A 89 -1.17 -4.04 0.43
C HIS A 89 -0.74 -3.00 -0.61
N GLY A 90 -0.03 -3.40 -1.66
CA GLY A 90 0.35 -2.52 -2.76
C GLY A 90 -0.86 -1.92 -3.50
N LEU A 91 -1.93 -2.71 -3.70
CA LEU A 91 -3.18 -2.22 -4.29
C LEU A 91 -3.91 -1.25 -3.35
N ASP A 92 -3.94 -1.54 -2.05
CA ASP A 92 -4.52 -0.64 -1.03
C ASP A 92 -3.80 0.70 -1.00
N ILE A 93 -2.46 0.71 -0.95
CA ILE A 93 -1.65 1.94 -0.98
C ILE A 93 -1.97 2.79 -2.23
N ILE A 94 -2.10 2.16 -3.40
CA ILE A 94 -2.45 2.88 -4.62
C ILE A 94 -3.88 3.45 -4.54
N GLY A 95 -4.84 2.67 -4.04
CA GLY A 95 -6.22 3.12 -3.82
C GLY A 95 -6.28 4.32 -2.88
N LEU A 96 -5.68 4.19 -1.71
CA LEU A 96 -5.65 5.19 -0.64
C LEU A 96 -4.85 6.45 -1.01
N SER A 97 -3.97 6.39 -2.01
CA SER A 97 -3.35 7.60 -2.58
C SER A 97 -4.35 8.54 -3.25
N ARG A 98 -5.53 8.00 -3.63
CA ARG A 98 -6.60 8.69 -4.36
C ARG A 98 -6.11 9.41 -5.63
N ASN A 99 -4.99 8.94 -6.19
CA ASN A 99 -4.39 9.50 -7.38
C ASN A 99 -4.93 8.81 -8.63
N GLY A 100 -5.91 9.45 -9.27
CA GLY A 100 -6.63 8.90 -10.43
C GLY A 100 -5.76 8.50 -11.62
N LYS A 101 -4.48 8.91 -11.68
CA LYS A 101 -3.54 8.46 -12.73
C LYS A 101 -3.30 6.93 -12.71
N TYR A 102 -3.58 6.27 -11.58
CA TYR A 102 -3.38 4.83 -11.41
C TYR A 102 -4.62 3.97 -11.74
N ILE A 103 -5.76 4.57 -12.10
CA ILE A 103 -7.01 3.84 -12.38
C ILE A 103 -6.81 2.72 -13.40
N ASP A 104 -6.12 3.01 -14.51
CA ASP A 104 -5.92 2.03 -15.58
C ASP A 104 -5.00 0.87 -15.17
N LEU A 105 -4.04 1.13 -14.28
CA LEU A 105 -3.22 0.08 -13.68
C LEU A 105 -4.08 -0.85 -12.82
N ILE A 106 -4.88 -0.31 -11.89
CA ILE A 106 -5.72 -1.11 -10.99
C ILE A 106 -6.74 -1.95 -11.75
N LYS A 107 -7.33 -1.42 -12.83
CA LYS A 107 -8.26 -2.18 -13.70
C LYS A 107 -7.67 -3.48 -14.25
N THR A 108 -6.34 -3.58 -14.40
CA THR A 108 -5.71 -4.82 -14.89
C THR A 108 -5.88 -5.98 -13.91
N PHE A 109 -6.05 -5.70 -12.62
CA PHE A 109 -6.21 -6.69 -11.55
C PHE A 109 -7.65 -7.20 -11.39
N LEU A 110 -8.65 -6.56 -12.01
CA LEU A 110 -10.05 -7.03 -11.99
C LEU A 110 -10.27 -8.41 -12.63
N LYS A 111 -9.29 -8.91 -13.39
CA LYS A 111 -9.32 -10.23 -14.02
C LYS A 111 -8.29 -11.19 -13.42
N HIS A 112 -7.68 -10.83 -12.30
CA HIS A 112 -6.68 -11.67 -11.64
C HIS A 112 -7.28 -13.03 -11.25
N PRO A 113 -6.54 -14.16 -11.34
CA PRO A 113 -7.07 -15.49 -11.01
C PRO A 113 -7.52 -15.62 -9.55
N ILE A 114 -6.84 -14.93 -8.62
CA ILE A 114 -7.15 -14.94 -7.19
C ILE A 114 -8.30 -13.96 -6.91
N SER A 115 -9.33 -14.40 -6.18
CA SER A 115 -10.52 -13.59 -5.88
C SER A 115 -10.22 -12.39 -5.02
N GLU A 116 -9.42 -12.58 -3.98
CA GLU A 116 -9.02 -11.53 -3.05
C GLU A 116 -8.36 -10.35 -3.77
N VAL A 117 -7.43 -10.62 -4.70
CA VAL A 117 -6.82 -9.57 -5.55
C VAL A 117 -7.86 -8.80 -6.36
N ARG A 118 -8.90 -9.48 -6.89
CA ARG A 118 -9.97 -8.80 -7.63
C ARG A 118 -10.79 -7.91 -6.70
N GLU A 119 -11.13 -8.40 -5.52
CA GLU A 119 -11.90 -7.67 -4.50
C GLU A 119 -11.14 -6.44 -4.02
N THR A 120 -9.84 -6.57 -3.70
CA THR A 120 -8.97 -5.44 -3.34
C THR A 120 -8.84 -4.43 -4.48
N ALA A 121 -8.72 -4.89 -5.73
CA ALA A 121 -8.69 -3.99 -6.88
C ALA A 121 -10.00 -3.21 -7.07
N GLU A 122 -11.15 -3.82 -6.75
CA GLU A 122 -12.44 -3.13 -6.76
C GLU A 122 -12.52 -2.04 -5.67
N VAL A 123 -12.08 -2.35 -4.45
CA VAL A 123 -12.01 -1.38 -3.35
C VAL A 123 -11.08 -0.22 -3.70
N ALA A 124 -9.88 -0.51 -4.22
CA ALA A 124 -8.93 0.52 -4.64
C ALA A 124 -9.52 1.43 -5.75
N LEU A 125 -10.32 0.89 -6.67
CA LEU A 125 -11.03 1.71 -7.67
C LEU A 125 -12.10 2.61 -7.05
N GLU A 126 -12.82 2.12 -6.04
CA GLU A 126 -13.79 2.92 -5.30
C GLU A 126 -13.11 4.11 -4.59
N GLU A 127 -11.95 3.88 -3.94
CA GLU A 127 -11.12 4.94 -3.33
C GLU A 127 -10.60 5.96 -4.36
N LEU A 128 -10.26 5.50 -5.57
CA LEU A 128 -9.88 6.36 -6.69
C LEU A 128 -11.07 7.11 -7.32
N GLY A 129 -12.28 6.97 -6.76
CA GLY A 129 -13.50 7.65 -7.19
C GLY A 129 -14.20 7.01 -8.40
N VAL A 130 -13.80 5.80 -8.79
CA VAL A 130 -14.46 5.03 -9.85
C VAL A 130 -15.68 4.32 -9.25
N LYS A 131 -16.86 4.86 -9.50
CA LYS A 131 -18.11 4.21 -9.07
C LYS A 131 -18.33 2.94 -9.88
N ARG A 132 -18.72 1.85 -9.20
CA ARG A 132 -19.28 0.67 -9.87
C ARG A 132 -20.45 1.10 -10.74
N ASP A 133 -20.29 0.96 -12.05
CA ASP A 133 -21.40 1.05 -12.98
C ASP A 133 -22.24 -0.23 -12.78
N LEU A 134 -23.26 -0.17 -11.92
CA LEU A 134 -24.24 -1.24 -11.71
C LEU A 134 -25.13 -1.47 -12.96
N SER A 135 -24.76 -0.90 -14.11
CA SER A 135 -25.55 -0.87 -15.35
C SER A 135 -25.17 -1.97 -16.35
N GLY A 136 -24.37 -2.96 -15.96
CA GLY A 136 -23.85 -3.96 -16.89
C GLY A 136 -23.73 -5.38 -16.34
N SER A 137 -24.83 -6.02 -15.96
CA SER A 137 -24.96 -7.50 -15.98
C SER A 137 -26.43 -7.92 -15.96
N LEU A 138 -26.89 -8.30 -17.17
CA LEU A 138 -27.97 -9.24 -17.56
C LEU A 138 -29.26 -9.31 -16.71
#